data_AF-B0G148-F1
#
_entry.id   AF-B0G148-F1
#
_cell.length_a   1.000
_cell.length_b   1.000
_cell.length_c   1.000
_cell.angle_alpha   90.00
_cell.angle_beta   90.00
_cell.angle_gamma   90.00
#
_symmetry.space_group_name_H-M   'P 1'
#
loop_
_entity.id
_entity.type
_entity.pdbx_description
1 polymer ?
#
loop_
_entity_poly.entity_id
_entity_poly.type
_entity_poly.pdbx_seq_one_letter_code
_entity_poly.pdbx_strand_id
1 'polypeptide(L)'
;MTETTTSLREIGNKFFKEKRLNLAIENYNKAIEFDPSDYQSYTNRSLAYFQKKEYENSLEDSKEAIKINPQWDKAHYRYSMALKQFNRLDESLRSLYIIYNRFYNSTNNNNTTTSSNSNNIDINLITKEIDNIQKLLISNRYSKDIISQSETFSNSINANVKVDYINANLGKSVFLIKDITNYNQPLISENPLVSNLSSLYFDENYKSCFHCLKSIFVNESCYGEKMKKQKELFIEKPSFTCDKNCKFEVYCSENCKNEAWKQYHNLLCPNYDLILKLYGFCRIKNQIFPLVIMKMLAIVLNDLKNNKKSLEDSLSPFTSFQYDLSDSILSDDQLIAYAFIIDIFKSILKEKNDEIIFNQLINKERYYQFNSILKLNSSDVQPLSILEELIDNKVSKAGIKETNIKIGDEVIEIDSIGEFLEKNKLPTISIKGVGLYRVINSINHSCEPNVFCSFSKNDHSMTIYPTPKMQLKKGQEINISYINEDLPFSQRQKLLKENYSFNCNCKKCKNKE
;
A
#
# COMPACT_ATOMS: atom_id res chain seq x y z
N MET A 1 27.35 5.41 -53.86
CA MET A 1 27.55 5.23 -52.41
C MET A 1 27.43 3.74 -52.14
N THR A 2 28.41 3.12 -51.48
CA THR A 2 28.26 1.76 -50.97
C THR A 2 27.12 1.75 -49.97
N GLU A 3 26.09 0.92 -50.20
CA GLU A 3 25.02 0.75 -49.23
C GLU A 3 25.62 0.14 -47.96
N THR A 4 25.54 0.90 -46.87
CA THR A 4 25.87 0.47 -45.51
C THR A 4 24.61 0.55 -44.67
N THR A 5 24.53 -0.24 -43.60
CA THR A 5 23.50 -0.14 -42.56
C THR A 5 23.22 1.31 -42.17
N THR A 6 24.29 2.07 -41.88
CA THR A 6 24.21 3.49 -41.49
C THR A 6 23.57 4.34 -42.58
N SER A 7 23.98 4.20 -43.85
CA SER A 7 23.40 4.98 -44.95
C SER A 7 21.92 4.66 -45.18
N LEU A 8 21.53 3.38 -45.09
CA LEU A 8 20.14 2.94 -45.23
C LEU A 8 19.28 3.51 -44.09
N ARG A 9 19.78 3.44 -42.85
CA ARG A 9 19.15 4.06 -41.68
C ARG A 9 19.01 5.57 -41.84
N GLU A 10 20.01 6.25 -42.38
CA GLU A 10 19.96 7.71 -42.62
C GLU A 10 18.94 8.10 -43.69
N ILE A 11 18.81 7.32 -44.77
CA ILE A 11 17.74 7.49 -45.76
C ILE A 11 16.37 7.29 -45.09
N GLY A 12 16.23 6.25 -44.26
CA GLY A 12 15.02 6.04 -43.46
C GLY A 12 14.69 7.22 -42.55
N ASN A 13 15.69 7.77 -41.85
CA ASN A 13 15.55 8.95 -41.00
C ASN A 13 15.10 10.19 -41.79
N LYS A 14 15.58 10.36 -43.02
CA LYS A 14 15.15 11.45 -43.92
C LYS A 14 13.67 11.31 -44.27
N PHE A 15 13.25 10.13 -44.75
CA PHE A 15 11.83 9.88 -45.05
C PHE A 15 10.93 10.02 -43.83
N PHE A 16 11.42 9.61 -42.65
CA PHE A 16 10.71 9.79 -41.39
C PHE A 16 10.46 11.27 -41.07
N LYS A 17 11.49 12.13 -41.23
CA LYS A 17 11.34 13.60 -41.05
C LYS A 17 10.35 14.21 -42.04
N GLU A 18 10.26 13.67 -43.25
CA GLU A 18 9.27 14.04 -44.27
C GLU A 18 7.87 13.46 -44.00
N LYS A 19 7.64 12.75 -42.87
CA LYS A 19 6.40 12.03 -42.52
C LYS A 19 6.01 10.93 -43.52
N ARG A 20 6.94 10.47 -44.35
CA ARG A 20 6.76 9.38 -45.31
C ARG A 20 7.06 8.04 -44.64
N LEU A 21 6.20 7.65 -43.69
CA LEU A 21 6.47 6.56 -42.75
C LEU A 21 6.69 5.19 -43.41
N ASN A 22 5.95 4.86 -44.48
CA ASN A 22 6.13 3.59 -45.18
C ASN A 22 7.51 3.47 -45.83
N LEU A 23 8.02 4.55 -46.44
CA LEU A 23 9.36 4.57 -47.05
C LEU A 23 10.46 4.57 -45.99
N ALA A 24 10.21 5.20 -44.84
CA ALA A 24 11.12 5.11 -43.71
C ALA A 24 11.26 3.66 -43.23
N ILE A 25 10.11 2.98 -43.01
CA ILE A 25 10.06 1.56 -42.62
C ILE A 25 10.77 0.67 -43.65
N GLU A 26 10.54 0.87 -44.95
CA GLU A 26 11.22 0.11 -46.01
C GLU A 26 12.75 0.22 -45.92
N ASN A 27 13.29 1.42 -45.69
CA ASN A 27 14.73 1.63 -45.58
C ASN A 27 15.29 1.11 -44.25
N TYR A 28 14.52 1.17 -43.16
CA TYR A 28 14.91 0.51 -41.91
C TYR A 28 14.91 -1.02 -42.04
N ASN A 29 13.98 -1.60 -42.80
CA ASN A 29 13.99 -3.04 -43.10
C ASN A 29 15.26 -3.43 -43.84
N LYS A 30 15.64 -2.69 -44.89
CA LYS A 30 16.91 -2.92 -45.61
C LYS A 30 18.13 -2.79 -44.69
N ALA A 31 18.15 -1.82 -43.79
CA ALA A 31 19.23 -1.66 -42.82
C ALA A 31 19.33 -2.87 -41.87
N ILE A 32 18.19 -3.37 -41.37
CA ILE A 32 18.10 -4.54 -40.49
C ILE A 32 18.45 -5.84 -41.22
N GLU A 33 18.06 -5.99 -42.49
CA GLU A 33 18.45 -7.13 -43.32
C GLU A 33 19.96 -7.16 -43.58
N PHE A 34 20.57 -5.99 -43.76
CA PHE A 34 22.02 -5.85 -43.94
C PHE A 34 22.80 -6.11 -42.64
N ASP A 35 22.29 -5.60 -41.51
CA ASP A 35 22.85 -5.82 -40.17
C ASP A 35 21.73 -6.04 -39.14
N PRO A 36 21.43 -7.31 -38.80
CA PRO A 36 20.43 -7.64 -37.79
C PRO A 36 20.78 -7.19 -36.36
N SER A 37 22.00 -6.68 -36.13
CA SER A 37 22.42 -6.12 -34.84
C SER A 37 22.25 -4.60 -34.76
N ASP A 38 21.68 -3.95 -35.79
CA ASP A 38 21.47 -2.50 -35.77
C ASP A 38 20.26 -2.08 -34.92
N TYR A 39 20.46 -2.05 -33.61
CA TYR A 39 19.48 -1.58 -32.63
C TYR A 39 18.95 -0.17 -32.91
N GLN A 40 19.69 0.68 -33.65
CA GLN A 40 19.23 2.03 -34.01
C GLN A 40 18.13 1.97 -35.08
N SER A 41 18.27 1.09 -36.08
CA SER A 41 17.22 0.88 -37.08
C SER A 41 15.96 0.28 -36.48
N TYR A 42 16.08 -0.71 -35.59
CA TYR A 42 14.92 -1.21 -34.82
C TYR A 42 14.24 -0.09 -34.01
N THR A 43 15.02 0.74 -33.30
CA THR A 43 14.47 1.86 -32.51
C THR A 43 13.74 2.90 -33.38
N ASN A 44 14.29 3.21 -34.56
CA ASN A 44 13.71 4.19 -35.47
C ASN A 44 12.46 3.63 -36.18
N ARG A 45 12.48 2.34 -36.53
CA ARG A 45 11.32 1.63 -37.11
C ARG A 45 10.20 1.50 -36.08
N SER A 46 10.52 1.20 -34.82
CA SER A 46 9.58 1.22 -33.69
C SER A 46 8.84 2.56 -33.58
N LEU A 47 9.54 3.69 -33.74
CA LEU A 47 8.91 5.02 -33.74
C LEU A 47 7.99 5.24 -34.95
N ALA A 48 8.39 4.78 -36.13
CA ALA A 48 7.55 4.86 -37.32
C ALA A 48 6.25 4.04 -37.16
N TYR A 49 6.35 2.83 -36.63
CA TYR A 49 5.18 2.00 -36.28
C TYR A 49 4.29 2.68 -35.24
N PHE A 50 4.88 3.27 -34.20
CA PHE A 50 4.12 4.02 -33.18
C PHE A 50 3.32 5.17 -33.79
N GLN A 51 3.91 5.95 -34.70
CA GLN A 51 3.21 7.04 -35.40
C GLN A 51 2.09 6.55 -36.32
N LYS A 52 2.21 5.32 -36.84
CA LYS A 52 1.14 4.64 -37.59
C LYS A 52 0.08 3.97 -36.71
N LYS A 53 0.22 4.04 -35.38
CA LYS A 53 -0.60 3.32 -34.38
C LYS A 53 -0.51 1.79 -34.49
N GLU A 54 0.58 1.28 -35.07
CA GLU A 54 0.91 -0.14 -35.10
C GLU A 54 1.72 -0.46 -33.82
N TYR A 55 1.03 -0.49 -32.68
CA TYR A 55 1.68 -0.54 -31.36
C TYR A 55 2.35 -1.88 -31.06
N GLU A 56 1.82 -2.98 -31.58
CA GLU A 56 2.40 -4.31 -31.46
C GLU A 56 3.77 -4.37 -32.15
N ASN A 57 3.86 -3.86 -33.38
CA ASN A 57 5.12 -3.79 -34.13
C ASN A 57 6.13 -2.84 -33.44
N SER A 58 5.64 -1.72 -32.90
CA SER A 58 6.47 -0.79 -32.12
C SER A 58 7.05 -1.44 -30.86
N LEU A 59 6.22 -2.22 -30.16
CA LEU A 59 6.60 -2.95 -28.95
C LEU A 59 7.68 -4.00 -29.25
N GLU A 60 7.50 -4.80 -30.30
CA GLU A 60 8.45 -5.86 -30.66
C GLU A 60 9.80 -5.28 -31.12
N ASP A 61 9.80 -4.24 -31.96
CA ASP A 61 11.03 -3.59 -32.41
C ASP A 61 11.82 -2.95 -31.26
N SER A 62 11.11 -2.29 -30.33
CA SER A 62 11.77 -1.68 -29.18
C SER A 62 12.32 -2.73 -28.21
N LYS A 63 11.62 -3.86 -28.05
CA LYS A 63 12.09 -5.01 -27.29
C LYS A 63 13.35 -5.64 -27.90
N GLU A 64 13.39 -5.83 -29.22
CA GLU A 64 14.58 -6.36 -29.90
C GLU A 64 15.76 -5.38 -29.80
N ALA A 65 15.51 -4.08 -29.94
CA ALA A 65 16.54 -3.06 -29.73
C ALA A 65 17.12 -3.08 -28.30
N ILE A 66 16.28 -3.26 -27.27
CA ILE A 66 16.72 -3.43 -25.87
C ILE A 66 17.54 -4.71 -25.70
N LYS A 67 17.13 -5.81 -26.33
CA LYS A 67 17.85 -7.08 -26.27
C LYS A 67 19.25 -6.98 -26.89
N ILE A 68 19.38 -6.30 -28.02
CA ILE A 68 20.66 -6.10 -28.71
C ILE A 68 21.55 -5.10 -27.94
N ASN A 69 20.98 -3.96 -27.54
CA ASN A 69 21.68 -2.95 -26.75
C ASN A 69 20.84 -2.52 -25.54
N PRO A 70 21.03 -3.17 -24.37
CA PRO A 70 20.30 -2.83 -23.16
C PRO A 70 20.54 -1.39 -22.69
N GLN A 71 21.66 -0.76 -23.06
CA GLN A 71 22.03 0.61 -22.66
C GLN A 71 21.42 1.69 -23.56
N TRP A 72 20.63 1.31 -24.56
CA TRP A 72 20.03 2.26 -25.50
C TRP A 72 18.73 2.84 -24.96
N ASP A 73 18.81 4.04 -24.36
CA ASP A 73 17.69 4.66 -23.66
C ASP A 73 16.50 4.95 -24.59
N LYS A 74 16.77 5.25 -25.87
CA LYS A 74 15.72 5.50 -26.87
C LYS A 74 14.84 4.27 -27.06
N ALA A 75 15.39 3.06 -27.02
CA ALA A 75 14.59 1.84 -27.12
C ALA A 75 13.72 1.64 -25.86
N HIS A 76 14.27 1.85 -24.65
CA HIS A 76 13.49 1.82 -23.41
C HIS A 76 12.33 2.82 -23.42
N TYR A 77 12.54 4.01 -23.97
CA TYR A 77 11.48 5.01 -24.10
C TYR A 77 10.40 4.57 -25.09
N ARG A 78 10.78 4.04 -26.27
CA ARG A 78 9.80 3.51 -27.25
C ARG A 78 9.02 2.34 -26.68
N TYR A 79 9.70 1.43 -25.99
CA TYR A 79 9.10 0.28 -25.33
C TYR A 79 8.07 0.73 -24.28
N SER A 80 8.45 1.69 -23.43
CA SER A 80 7.54 2.31 -22.47
C SER A 80 6.30 2.93 -23.12
N MET A 81 6.48 3.71 -24.19
CA MET A 81 5.36 4.37 -24.88
C MET A 81 4.42 3.36 -25.55
N ALA A 82 4.96 2.29 -26.14
CA ALA A 82 4.15 1.21 -26.71
C ALA A 82 3.35 0.48 -25.61
N LEU A 83 3.99 0.08 -24.51
CA LEU A 83 3.32 -0.54 -23.35
C LEU A 83 2.19 0.31 -22.78
N LYS A 84 2.37 1.64 -22.74
CA LYS A 84 1.35 2.59 -22.27
C LYS A 84 0.06 2.50 -23.10
N GLN A 85 0.14 2.22 -24.41
CA GLN A 85 -1.04 2.05 -25.27
C GLN A 85 -1.80 0.75 -24.97
N PHE A 86 -1.11 -0.27 -24.47
CA PHE A 86 -1.70 -1.52 -23.98
C PHE A 86 -2.18 -1.45 -22.53
N ASN A 87 -2.17 -0.26 -21.89
CA ASN A 87 -2.42 -0.08 -20.47
C ASN A 87 -1.51 -0.95 -19.56
N ARG A 88 -0.35 -1.39 -20.06
CA ARG A 88 0.69 -2.10 -19.30
C ARG A 88 1.55 -1.09 -18.54
N LEU A 89 0.91 -0.33 -17.66
CA LEU A 89 1.44 0.89 -17.05
C LEU A 89 2.62 0.61 -16.11
N ASP A 90 2.57 -0.46 -15.31
CA ASP A 90 3.68 -0.81 -14.41
C ASP A 90 4.95 -1.19 -15.18
N GLU A 91 4.83 -1.95 -16.27
CA GLU A 91 5.97 -2.27 -17.14
C GLU A 91 6.51 -1.02 -17.86
N SER A 92 5.59 -0.17 -18.32
CA SER A 92 5.92 1.11 -18.96
C SER A 92 6.74 1.99 -18.01
N LEU A 93 6.34 2.05 -16.74
CA LEU A 93 7.00 2.80 -15.68
C LEU A 93 8.38 2.23 -15.35
N ARG A 94 8.52 0.89 -15.23
CA ARG A 94 9.82 0.22 -15.02
C ARG A 94 10.82 0.59 -16.12
N SER A 95 10.38 0.58 -17.38
CA SER A 95 11.22 0.93 -18.52
C SER A 95 11.70 2.38 -18.47
N LEU A 96 10.87 3.33 -18.03
CA LEU A 96 11.29 4.72 -17.84
C LEU A 96 12.25 4.89 -16.67
N TYR A 97 12.06 4.16 -15.58
CA TYR A 97 12.96 4.20 -14.43
C TYR A 97 14.37 3.68 -14.77
N ILE A 98 14.52 2.76 -15.72
CA ILE A 98 15.84 2.36 -16.22
C ILE A 98 16.61 3.58 -16.77
N ILE A 99 15.94 4.40 -17.59
CA ILE A 99 16.53 5.62 -18.18
C ILE A 99 16.82 6.64 -17.07
N TYR A 100 15.85 6.89 -16.19
CA TYR A 100 15.97 7.85 -15.10
C TYR A 100 17.15 7.52 -14.17
N ASN A 101 17.28 6.26 -13.76
CA ASN A 101 18.35 5.81 -12.86
C ASN A 101 19.73 5.91 -13.52
N ARG A 102 19.85 5.65 -14.82
CA ARG A 102 21.12 5.84 -15.56
C ARG A 102 21.56 7.28 -15.57
N PHE A 103 20.64 8.21 -15.84
CA PHE A 103 20.93 9.64 -15.80
C PHE A 103 21.44 10.04 -14.41
N TYR A 104 20.75 9.62 -13.35
CA TYR A 104 21.11 9.96 -11.97
C TYR A 104 22.46 9.34 -11.52
N ASN A 105 22.72 8.09 -11.90
CA ASN A 105 24.00 7.43 -11.61
C ASN A 105 25.16 8.09 -12.37
N SER A 106 24.93 8.52 -13.61
CA SER A 106 25.94 9.27 -14.38
C SER A 106 26.26 10.63 -13.75
N THR A 107 25.26 11.31 -13.18
CA THR A 107 25.47 12.59 -12.48
C THR A 107 26.20 12.42 -11.15
N ASN A 108 25.92 11.36 -10.39
CA ASN A 108 26.54 11.14 -9.08
C ASN A 108 27.99 10.64 -9.17
N ASN A 109 28.32 9.84 -10.18
CA ASN A 109 29.64 9.20 -10.25
C ASN A 109 30.76 10.12 -10.77
N ASN A 110 30.50 11.41 -11.06
CA ASN A 110 31.48 12.36 -11.64
C ASN A 110 32.33 11.77 -12.79
N ASN A 111 31.84 10.71 -13.44
CA ASN A 111 32.54 10.04 -14.51
C ASN A 111 32.33 10.87 -15.77
N THR A 112 33.28 11.77 -16.04
CA THR A 112 33.56 12.27 -17.38
C THR A 112 34.25 11.17 -18.21
N THR A 113 33.75 9.93 -18.17
CA THR A 113 34.15 8.91 -19.13
C THR A 113 33.31 9.10 -20.38
N THR A 114 33.89 9.89 -21.27
CA THR A 114 33.78 9.80 -22.73
C THR A 114 33.34 8.42 -23.22
N SER A 115 32.05 8.29 -23.55
CA SER A 115 31.60 7.40 -24.60
C SER A 115 30.48 8.09 -25.36
N SER A 116 30.90 8.78 -26.42
CA SER A 116 30.12 9.02 -27.63
C SER A 116 29.06 7.95 -27.86
N ASN A 117 27.78 8.32 -27.82
CA ASN A 117 26.75 7.86 -28.77
C ASN A 117 25.38 8.37 -28.35
N SER A 118 24.94 9.50 -28.92
CA SER A 118 23.56 9.96 -29.16
C SER A 118 22.38 9.42 -28.31
N ASN A 119 22.60 9.13 -27.02
CA ASN A 119 21.60 8.70 -26.04
C ASN A 119 20.77 9.88 -25.52
N ASN A 120 20.82 11.04 -26.19
CA ASN A 120 20.12 12.28 -25.83
C ASN A 120 18.60 12.09 -25.90
N ILE A 121 18.00 11.49 -24.87
CA ILE A 121 16.63 11.76 -24.51
C ILE A 121 16.68 12.87 -23.45
N ASP A 122 15.79 13.85 -23.60
CA ASP A 122 15.59 14.87 -22.58
C ASP A 122 15.06 14.22 -21.29
N ILE A 123 15.82 14.33 -20.20
CA ILE A 123 15.40 13.78 -18.91
C ILE A 123 14.07 14.40 -18.43
N ASN A 124 13.77 15.66 -18.79
CA ASN A 124 12.51 16.30 -18.43
C ASN A 124 11.31 15.63 -19.12
N LEU A 125 11.51 15.12 -20.34
CA LEU A 125 10.49 14.33 -21.03
C LEU A 125 10.24 13.01 -20.28
N ILE A 126 11.29 12.33 -19.84
CA ILE A 126 11.18 11.08 -19.06
C ILE A 126 10.43 11.32 -17.76
N THR A 127 10.83 12.33 -16.98
CA THR A 127 10.16 12.69 -15.72
C THR A 127 8.68 13.01 -15.95
N LYS A 128 8.35 13.77 -17.00
CA LYS A 128 6.96 14.09 -17.35
C LYS A 128 6.13 12.84 -17.69
N GLU A 129 6.70 11.87 -18.40
CA GLU A 129 6.01 10.62 -18.73
C GLU A 129 5.86 9.70 -17.51
N ILE A 130 6.88 9.65 -16.64
CA ILE A 130 6.81 8.97 -15.34
C ILE A 130 5.63 9.52 -14.53
N ASP A 131 5.55 10.86 -14.39
CA ASP A 131 4.46 11.53 -13.67
C ASP A 131 3.08 11.25 -14.29
N ASN A 132 3.00 11.21 -15.63
CA ASN A 132 1.76 10.90 -16.34
C ASN A 132 1.31 9.47 -16.07
N ILE A 133 2.21 8.49 -16.17
CA ILE A 133 1.89 7.09 -15.92
C ILE A 133 1.53 6.87 -14.46
N GLN A 134 2.21 7.52 -13.51
CA GLN A 134 1.85 7.45 -12.09
C GLN A 134 0.45 8.04 -11.82
N LYS A 135 0.09 9.15 -12.46
CA LYS A 135 -1.28 9.70 -12.42
C LYS A 135 -2.30 8.72 -12.98
N LEU A 136 -2.01 8.07 -14.11
CA LEU A 136 -2.91 7.06 -14.70
C LEU A 136 -3.06 5.84 -13.81
N LEU A 137 -1.96 5.35 -13.21
CA LEU A 137 -1.97 4.24 -12.27
C LEU A 137 -2.83 4.57 -11.04
N ILE A 138 -2.65 5.75 -10.45
CA ILE A 138 -3.44 6.21 -9.30
C ILE A 138 -4.91 6.39 -9.71
N SER A 139 -5.18 7.05 -10.84
CA SER A 139 -6.54 7.19 -11.36
C SER A 139 -7.20 5.83 -11.59
N ASN A 140 -6.58 4.90 -12.32
CA ASN A 140 -7.13 3.57 -12.59
C ASN A 140 -7.48 2.80 -11.31
N ARG A 141 -6.64 2.93 -10.27
CA ARG A 141 -6.88 2.30 -8.98
C ARG A 141 -8.03 2.98 -8.26
N TYR A 142 -7.91 4.27 -7.97
CA TYR A 142 -8.85 4.96 -7.10
C TYR A 142 -10.17 5.36 -7.77
N SER A 143 -10.26 5.37 -9.11
CA SER A 143 -11.51 5.69 -9.84
C SER A 143 -12.39 4.47 -10.13
N LYS A 144 -11.81 3.28 -10.41
CA LYS A 144 -12.58 2.08 -10.80
C LYS A 144 -13.28 1.38 -9.63
N ASP A 145 -12.69 1.45 -8.45
CA ASP A 145 -13.19 0.69 -7.29
C ASP A 145 -14.26 1.41 -6.46
N ILE A 146 -14.68 2.62 -6.84
CA ILE A 146 -15.68 3.38 -6.06
C ILE A 146 -17.12 3.09 -6.52
N ILE A 147 -17.36 2.47 -7.69
CA ILE A 147 -18.73 2.29 -8.19
C ILE A 147 -19.13 0.83 -8.49
N SER A 148 -18.22 -0.14 -8.66
CA SER A 148 -18.64 -1.43 -9.27
C SER A 148 -18.18 -2.74 -8.63
N GLN A 149 -17.45 -2.77 -7.53
CA GLN A 149 -17.01 -4.04 -6.93
C GLN A 149 -17.20 -4.10 -5.42
N SER A 150 -18.45 -4.08 -4.99
CA SER A 150 -19.00 -4.93 -3.93
C SER A 150 -20.30 -4.31 -3.41
N GLU A 151 -21.41 -5.02 -3.56
CA GLU A 151 -22.65 -4.71 -2.85
C GLU A 151 -22.47 -4.79 -1.31
N THR A 152 -21.34 -5.32 -0.83
CA THR A 152 -20.98 -5.41 0.60
C THR A 152 -20.13 -4.26 1.14
N PHE A 153 -19.43 -3.46 0.33
CA PHE A 153 -18.85 -2.18 0.77
C PHE A 153 -19.73 -1.03 0.28
N SER A 154 -20.96 -1.02 0.77
CA SER A 154 -22.03 -0.07 0.46
C SER A 154 -21.80 1.35 1.00
N ASN A 155 -20.56 1.85 1.00
CA ASN A 155 -20.28 3.28 1.18
C ASN A 155 -19.07 3.61 0.32
N SER A 156 -19.27 4.51 -0.64
CA SER A 156 -18.19 5.18 -1.35
C SER A 156 -17.23 5.79 -0.33
N ILE A 157 -16.14 5.06 -0.02
CA ILE A 157 -15.09 5.45 0.94
C ILE A 157 -14.58 6.88 0.67
N ASN A 158 -14.81 7.41 -0.53
CA ASN A 158 -14.22 8.61 -1.09
C ASN A 158 -15.22 9.69 -1.57
N ALA A 159 -16.43 9.79 -1.01
CA ALA A 159 -17.32 10.89 -1.38
C ALA A 159 -16.74 12.29 -1.07
N ASN A 160 -15.81 12.37 -0.11
CA ASN A 160 -15.23 13.62 0.36
C ASN A 160 -13.80 13.86 -0.11
N VAL A 161 -13.08 12.80 -0.51
CA VAL A 161 -11.64 12.85 -0.80
C VAL A 161 -11.28 12.08 -2.07
N LYS A 162 -10.23 12.52 -2.76
CA LYS A 162 -9.59 11.79 -3.87
C LYS A 162 -8.13 11.54 -3.54
N VAL A 163 -7.59 10.44 -4.04
CA VAL A 163 -6.14 10.21 -4.02
C VAL A 163 -5.57 10.61 -5.38
N ASP A 164 -4.51 11.41 -5.38
CA ASP A 164 -3.88 11.93 -6.58
C ASP A 164 -2.35 11.86 -6.47
N TYR A 165 -1.67 11.82 -7.62
CA TYR A 165 -0.21 11.86 -7.65
C TYR A 165 0.28 13.30 -7.55
N ILE A 166 1.27 13.54 -6.68
CA ILE A 166 1.93 14.84 -6.57
C ILE A 166 3.19 14.87 -7.43
N ASN A 167 4.22 14.12 -7.03
CA ASN A 167 5.55 14.10 -7.66
C ASN A 167 6.37 12.92 -7.15
N ALA A 168 7.57 12.70 -7.70
CA ALA A 168 8.39 11.55 -7.38
C ALA A 168 8.88 11.51 -5.92
N ASN A 169 8.98 12.67 -5.27
CA ASN A 169 9.47 12.80 -3.89
C ASN A 169 8.38 12.51 -2.85
N LEU A 170 7.15 12.98 -3.09
CA LEU A 170 6.01 12.83 -2.19
C LEU A 170 5.10 11.65 -2.58
N GLY A 171 5.27 11.11 -3.79
CA GLY A 171 4.41 10.08 -4.34
C GLY A 171 2.98 10.60 -4.55
N LYS A 172 2.05 10.01 -3.80
CA LYS A 172 0.61 10.33 -3.86
C LYS A 172 0.18 11.07 -2.60
N SER A 173 -0.94 11.77 -2.69
CA SER A 173 -1.58 12.38 -1.54
C SER A 173 -3.10 12.37 -1.67
N VAL A 174 -3.77 12.80 -0.61
CA VAL A 174 -5.22 12.83 -0.50
C VAL A 174 -5.70 14.27 -0.51
N PHE A 175 -6.71 14.57 -1.32
CA PHE A 175 -7.23 15.90 -1.54
C PHE A 175 -8.75 15.94 -1.36
N LEU A 176 -9.27 17.04 -0.85
CA LEU A 176 -10.72 17.22 -0.70
C LEU A 176 -11.40 17.43 -2.05
N ILE A 177 -12.55 16.79 -2.23
CA ILE A 177 -13.40 16.94 -3.43
C ILE A 177 -14.42 18.08 -3.24
N LYS A 178 -14.73 18.44 -2.00
CA LYS A 178 -15.68 19.51 -1.63
C LYS A 178 -15.24 20.23 -0.36
N ASP A 179 -15.82 21.40 -0.13
CA ASP A 179 -15.61 22.15 1.11
C ASP A 179 -16.21 21.38 2.30
N ILE A 180 -15.52 21.43 3.44
CA ILE A 180 -15.97 20.83 4.70
C ILE A 180 -16.02 21.93 5.76
N THR A 181 -17.21 22.17 6.29
CA THR A 181 -17.48 23.19 7.30
C THR A 181 -17.78 22.60 8.68
N ASN A 182 -18.19 21.33 8.75
CA ASN A 182 -18.51 20.66 10.01
C ASN A 182 -17.34 19.78 10.49
N TYR A 183 -16.67 20.20 11.56
CA TYR A 183 -15.51 19.49 12.12
C TYR A 183 -15.89 18.25 12.94
N ASN A 184 -17.15 18.10 13.35
CA ASN A 184 -17.63 16.94 14.11
C ASN A 184 -18.01 15.75 13.20
N GLN A 185 -18.01 15.93 11.89
CA GLN A 185 -18.34 14.87 10.94
C GLN A 185 -17.07 14.15 10.44
N PRO A 186 -17.10 12.81 10.36
CA PRO A 186 -16.01 12.07 9.77
C PRO A 186 -15.88 12.40 8.27
N LEU A 187 -14.65 12.65 7.82
CA LEU A 187 -14.34 12.84 6.40
C LEU A 187 -14.45 11.52 5.65
N ILE A 188 -13.81 10.48 6.18
CA ILE A 188 -13.88 9.11 5.67
C ILE A 188 -13.82 8.14 6.85
N SER A 189 -14.41 6.96 6.68
CA SER A 189 -14.20 5.81 7.55
C SER A 189 -13.81 4.65 6.63
N GLU A 190 -12.68 4.03 6.92
CA GLU A 190 -12.04 3.07 6.03
C GLU A 190 -11.70 1.78 6.79
N ASN A 191 -12.06 0.64 6.20
CA ASN A 191 -11.57 -0.66 6.61
C ASN A 191 -10.22 -0.93 5.90
N PRO A 192 -9.24 -1.54 6.58
CA PRO A 192 -7.97 -1.86 5.96
C PRO A 192 -8.13 -2.96 4.90
N LEU A 193 -7.29 -2.91 3.87
CA LEU A 193 -7.12 -3.97 2.86
C LEU A 193 -6.70 -5.29 3.50
N VAL A 194 -5.87 -5.19 4.54
CA VAL A 194 -5.44 -6.30 5.37
C VAL A 194 -5.10 -5.76 6.75
N SER A 195 -5.47 -6.50 7.79
CA SER A 195 -5.00 -6.25 9.15
C SER A 195 -4.73 -7.55 9.87
N ASN A 196 -3.82 -7.52 10.83
CA ASN A 196 -3.54 -8.65 11.70
C ASN A 196 -3.30 -8.20 13.15
N LEU A 197 -3.69 -9.05 14.08
CA LEU A 197 -3.45 -8.88 15.50
C LEU A 197 -1.95 -9.04 15.80
N SER A 198 -1.42 -8.24 16.71
CA SER A 198 -0.08 -8.46 17.25
C SER A 198 -0.02 -9.79 17.98
N SER A 199 1.06 -10.54 17.75
CA SER A 199 1.31 -11.84 18.39
C SER A 199 1.34 -11.77 19.92
N LEU A 200 1.55 -10.58 20.50
CA LEU A 200 1.46 -10.33 21.94
C LEU A 200 0.05 -10.50 22.51
N TYR A 201 -0.98 -10.32 21.69
CA TYR A 201 -2.39 -10.45 22.08
C TYR A 201 -2.99 -11.80 21.67
N PHE A 202 -2.13 -12.72 21.20
CA PHE A 202 -2.50 -14.09 20.88
C PHE A 202 -2.32 -14.98 22.13
N ASP A 203 -3.09 -14.71 23.20
CA ASP A 203 -3.15 -15.55 24.40
C ASP A 203 -4.54 -15.49 25.07
N GLU A 204 -4.72 -16.28 26.14
CA GLU A 204 -6.02 -16.48 26.81
C GLU A 204 -6.58 -15.21 27.47
N ASN A 205 -5.78 -14.14 27.62
CA ASN A 205 -6.24 -12.90 28.23
C ASN A 205 -7.12 -12.08 27.30
N TYR A 206 -7.01 -12.30 25.98
CA TYR A 206 -7.67 -11.52 24.96
C TYR A 206 -8.38 -12.42 23.95
N LYS A 207 -9.68 -12.20 23.75
CA LYS A 207 -10.38 -12.73 22.58
C LYS A 207 -10.76 -11.58 21.67
N SER A 208 -10.30 -11.64 20.42
CA SER A 208 -10.64 -10.66 19.40
C SER A 208 -11.08 -11.34 18.11
N CYS A 209 -11.91 -10.65 17.34
CA CYS A 209 -12.27 -11.06 15.99
C CYS A 209 -11.03 -11.10 15.08
N PHE A 210 -10.73 -12.25 14.46
CA PHE A 210 -9.57 -12.39 13.55
C PHE A 210 -9.73 -11.65 12.22
N HIS A 211 -10.96 -11.27 11.89
CA HIS A 211 -11.26 -10.44 10.72
C HIS A 211 -11.07 -8.96 11.04
N CYS A 212 -11.94 -8.41 11.89
CA CYS A 212 -12.03 -6.98 12.11
C CYS A 212 -11.30 -6.47 13.35
N LEU A 213 -10.61 -7.33 14.09
CA LEU A 213 -9.94 -6.97 15.34
C LEU A 213 -10.88 -6.32 16.37
N LYS A 214 -12.18 -6.63 16.34
CA LYS A 214 -13.09 -6.26 17.44
C LYS A 214 -12.71 -7.04 18.70
N SER A 215 -12.52 -6.36 19.82
CA SER A 215 -12.37 -7.00 21.13
C SER A 215 -13.69 -7.66 21.53
N ILE A 216 -13.68 -8.98 21.69
CA ILE A 216 -14.83 -9.83 22.07
C ILE A 216 -14.85 -10.00 23.58
N PHE A 217 -13.70 -10.27 24.17
CA PHE A 217 -13.53 -10.48 25.61
C PHE A 217 -12.12 -10.07 26.06
N VAL A 218 -12.06 -9.53 27.27
CA VAL A 218 -10.82 -9.17 27.97
C VAL A 218 -10.91 -9.77 29.37
N ASN A 219 -9.87 -10.50 29.77
CA ASN A 219 -9.82 -11.18 31.07
C ASN A 219 -9.82 -10.17 32.24
N GLU A 220 -10.50 -10.50 33.34
CA GLU A 220 -10.54 -9.71 34.59
C GLU A 220 -9.15 -9.34 35.12
N SER A 221 -8.15 -10.21 34.92
CA SER A 221 -6.76 -9.97 35.31
C SER A 221 -6.13 -8.77 34.60
N CYS A 222 -6.64 -8.36 33.43
CA CYS A 222 -6.18 -7.18 32.70
C CYS A 222 -6.65 -5.86 33.34
N TYR A 223 -7.61 -5.90 34.26
CA TYR A 223 -8.19 -4.73 34.90
C TYR A 223 -7.66 -4.54 36.33
N GLY A 224 -7.51 -3.27 36.76
CA GLY A 224 -7.23 -2.94 38.16
C GLY A 224 -8.37 -3.38 39.10
N GLU A 225 -8.09 -3.57 40.39
CA GLU A 225 -9.04 -4.12 41.37
C GLU A 225 -10.41 -3.42 41.40
N LYS A 226 -10.43 -2.10 41.18
CA LYS A 226 -11.67 -1.31 41.12
C LYS A 226 -12.56 -1.71 39.94
N MET A 227 -11.96 -2.01 38.79
CA MET A 227 -12.68 -2.33 37.56
C MET A 227 -13.09 -3.81 37.48
N LYS A 228 -12.41 -4.69 38.21
CA LYS A 228 -12.82 -6.11 38.37
C LYS A 228 -14.23 -6.28 38.92
N LYS A 229 -14.78 -5.28 39.62
CA LYS A 229 -16.14 -5.32 40.16
C LYS A 229 -17.22 -5.06 39.09
N GLN A 230 -16.85 -4.51 37.94
CA GLN A 230 -17.78 -4.08 36.91
C GLN A 230 -18.19 -5.24 36.00
N LYS A 231 -19.20 -6.01 36.43
CA LYS A 231 -19.69 -7.21 35.71
C LYS A 231 -20.01 -6.97 34.23
N GLU A 232 -20.44 -5.76 33.86
CA GLU A 232 -20.75 -5.40 32.46
C GLU A 232 -19.54 -5.47 31.51
N LEU A 233 -18.30 -5.42 32.03
CA LEU A 233 -17.07 -5.48 31.23
C LEU A 233 -16.62 -6.92 30.91
N PHE A 234 -17.06 -7.90 31.72
CA PHE A 234 -16.59 -9.28 31.66
C PHE A 234 -17.57 -10.22 30.95
N ILE A 235 -18.61 -9.67 30.32
CA ILE A 235 -19.53 -10.46 29.51
C ILE A 235 -18.79 -10.83 28.22
N GLU A 236 -18.42 -12.11 28.09
CA GLU A 236 -17.96 -12.64 26.81
C GLU A 236 -19.07 -12.45 25.77
N LYS A 237 -18.78 -11.64 24.75
CA LYS A 237 -19.72 -11.43 23.64
C LYS A 237 -19.82 -12.72 22.83
N PRO A 238 -21.00 -13.03 22.23
CA PRO A 238 -21.13 -14.18 21.34
C PRO A 238 -20.05 -14.16 20.26
N SER A 239 -19.43 -15.32 20.04
CA SER A 239 -18.40 -15.50 19.02
C SER A 239 -18.77 -16.64 18.07
N PHE A 240 -18.27 -16.54 16.85
CA PHE A 240 -18.49 -17.48 15.77
C PHE A 240 -17.15 -18.11 15.40
N THR A 241 -17.15 -19.40 15.10
CA THR A 241 -15.99 -20.13 14.55
C THR A 241 -16.33 -20.59 13.14
N CYS A 242 -15.34 -21.00 12.34
CA CYS A 242 -15.65 -21.56 11.03
C CYS A 242 -16.27 -22.96 11.14
N ASP A 243 -17.00 -23.35 10.09
CA ASP A 243 -17.77 -24.59 10.05
C ASP A 243 -16.89 -25.87 10.06
N LYS A 244 -15.57 -25.72 9.98
CA LYS A 244 -14.59 -26.81 10.12
C LYS A 244 -14.14 -27.05 11.57
N ASN A 245 -14.83 -26.49 12.56
CA ASN A 245 -14.46 -26.55 13.98
C ASN A 245 -13.04 -26.02 14.25
N CYS A 246 -12.64 -24.94 13.56
CA CYS A 246 -11.39 -24.24 13.87
C CYS A 246 -11.44 -23.76 15.32
N LYS A 247 -10.47 -24.21 16.13
CA LYS A 247 -10.36 -23.82 17.55
C LYS A 247 -9.57 -22.53 17.76
N PHE A 248 -9.11 -21.90 16.68
CA PHE A 248 -8.15 -20.80 16.76
C PHE A 248 -8.77 -19.46 16.37
N GLU A 249 -9.33 -19.36 15.17
CA GLU A 249 -9.95 -18.11 14.73
C GLU A 249 -11.39 -18.01 15.24
N VAL A 250 -11.66 -16.94 15.99
CA VAL A 250 -12.99 -16.54 16.41
C VAL A 250 -13.39 -15.21 15.75
N TYR A 251 -14.68 -15.03 15.52
CA TYR A 251 -15.25 -13.86 14.86
C TYR A 251 -16.37 -13.25 15.68
N CYS A 252 -16.52 -11.92 15.64
CA CYS A 252 -17.56 -11.21 16.37
C CYS A 252 -18.95 -11.26 15.71
N SER A 253 -19.03 -11.72 14.45
CA SER A 253 -20.29 -11.84 13.71
C SER A 253 -20.17 -12.86 12.57
N GLU A 254 -21.32 -13.38 12.13
CA GLU A 254 -21.43 -14.23 10.95
C GLU A 254 -20.87 -13.54 9.70
N ASN A 255 -21.08 -12.23 9.55
CA ASN A 255 -20.49 -11.46 8.46
C ASN A 255 -18.95 -11.47 8.48
N CYS A 256 -18.34 -11.24 9.65
CA CYS A 256 -16.88 -11.29 9.77
C CYS A 256 -16.33 -12.70 9.50
N LYS A 257 -17.02 -13.75 9.96
CA LYS A 257 -16.68 -15.14 9.65
C LYS A 257 -16.68 -15.38 8.13
N ASN A 258 -17.76 -14.98 7.46
CA ASN A 258 -17.95 -15.22 6.04
C ASN A 258 -16.97 -14.42 5.17
N GLU A 259 -16.71 -13.16 5.53
CA GLU A 259 -15.72 -12.33 4.82
C GLU A 259 -14.29 -12.85 5.03
N ALA A 260 -13.91 -13.25 6.25
CA ALA A 260 -12.62 -13.90 6.49
C ALA A 260 -12.48 -15.20 5.69
N TRP A 261 -13.53 -16.03 5.67
CA TRP A 261 -13.56 -17.27 4.91
C TRP A 261 -13.38 -17.03 3.41
N LYS A 262 -14.12 -16.08 2.84
CA LYS A 262 -14.02 -15.70 1.42
C LYS A 262 -12.65 -15.13 1.06
N GLN A 263 -11.99 -14.42 1.97
CA GLN A 263 -10.73 -13.72 1.68
C GLN A 263 -9.49 -14.58 1.86
N TYR A 264 -9.35 -15.30 2.98
CA TYR A 264 -8.08 -15.98 3.31
C TYR A 264 -8.27 -17.25 4.15
N HIS A 265 -9.25 -17.27 5.06
CA HIS A 265 -9.31 -18.31 6.08
C HIS A 265 -9.57 -19.70 5.48
N ASN A 266 -10.30 -19.80 4.35
CA ASN A 266 -10.51 -21.10 3.71
C ASN A 266 -9.19 -21.81 3.32
N LEU A 267 -8.16 -21.05 2.94
CA LEU A 267 -6.84 -21.56 2.54
C LEU A 267 -5.95 -21.81 3.76
N LEU A 268 -6.02 -20.93 4.77
CA LEU A 268 -5.15 -21.00 5.95
C LEU A 268 -5.63 -22.01 6.99
N CYS A 269 -6.94 -22.20 7.14
CA CYS A 269 -7.56 -23.05 8.17
C CYS A 269 -6.94 -24.46 8.28
N PRO A 270 -6.71 -25.21 7.17
CA PRO A 270 -6.15 -26.55 7.25
C PRO A 270 -4.68 -26.61 7.71
N ASN A 271 -3.98 -25.48 7.73
CA ASN A 271 -2.53 -25.40 7.94
C ASN A 271 -2.17 -24.71 9.27
N TYR A 272 -3.13 -24.67 10.21
CA TYR A 272 -2.99 -23.85 11.41
C TYR A 272 -1.82 -24.26 12.31
N ASP A 273 -1.43 -25.54 12.33
CA ASP A 273 -0.24 -26.01 13.06
C ASP A 273 1.06 -25.33 12.57
N LEU A 274 1.18 -25.08 11.26
CA LEU A 274 2.31 -24.34 10.69
C LEU A 274 2.20 -22.85 11.00
N ILE A 275 0.98 -22.31 10.95
CA ILE A 275 0.70 -20.90 11.26
C ILE A 275 1.03 -20.61 12.73
N LEU A 276 0.74 -21.52 13.67
CA LEU A 276 1.12 -21.38 15.07
C LEU A 276 2.63 -21.30 15.28
N LYS A 277 3.43 -22.02 14.49
CA LYS A 277 4.89 -21.89 14.53
C LYS A 277 5.33 -20.49 14.12
N LEU A 278 4.71 -19.92 13.08
CA LEU A 278 4.97 -18.55 12.67
C LEU A 278 4.53 -17.55 13.75
N TYR A 279 3.36 -17.73 14.36
CA TYR A 279 2.93 -16.90 15.50
C TYR A 279 3.91 -16.96 16.67
N GLY A 280 4.37 -18.16 17.04
CA GLY A 280 5.36 -18.36 18.09
C GLY A 280 6.68 -17.64 17.78
N PHE A 281 7.18 -17.77 16.55
CA PHE A 281 8.36 -17.03 16.09
C PHE A 281 8.16 -15.51 16.19
N CYS A 282 7.06 -15.01 15.63
CA CYS A 282 6.70 -13.59 15.64
C CYS A 282 6.55 -13.04 17.07
N ARG A 283 6.05 -13.84 18.01
CA ARG A 283 5.95 -13.48 19.43
C ARG A 283 7.34 -13.33 20.06
N ILE A 284 8.21 -14.32 19.86
CA ILE A 284 9.58 -14.32 20.42
C ILE A 284 10.39 -13.14 19.86
N LYS A 285 10.21 -12.81 18.57
CA LYS A 285 10.93 -11.74 17.88
C LYS A 285 10.24 -10.38 17.95
N ASN A 286 9.07 -10.29 18.58
CA ASN A 286 8.24 -9.08 18.60
C ASN A 286 8.02 -8.50 17.19
N GLN A 287 7.69 -9.36 16.24
CA GLN A 287 7.43 -9.01 14.84
C GLN A 287 5.95 -9.27 14.50
N ILE A 288 5.40 -8.45 13.61
CA ILE A 288 4.01 -8.60 13.14
C ILE A 288 3.91 -8.71 11.61
N PHE A 289 4.82 -8.10 10.86
CA PHE A 289 4.77 -8.09 9.40
C PHE A 289 4.73 -9.48 8.76
N PRO A 290 5.45 -10.52 9.23
CA PRO A 290 5.30 -11.85 8.64
C PRO A 290 3.87 -12.39 8.67
N LEU A 291 3.10 -12.10 9.73
CA LEU A 291 1.70 -12.50 9.85
C LEU A 291 0.81 -11.72 8.89
N VAL A 292 1.10 -10.43 8.67
CA VAL A 292 0.38 -9.60 7.69
C VAL A 292 0.71 -10.05 6.26
N ILE A 293 1.99 -10.32 5.96
CA ILE A 293 2.47 -10.83 4.66
C ILE A 293 1.83 -12.18 4.34
N MET A 294 1.79 -13.11 5.30
CA MET A 294 1.09 -14.39 5.14
C MET A 294 -0.38 -14.17 4.73
N LYS A 295 -1.07 -13.25 5.40
CA LYS A 295 -2.47 -12.92 5.12
C LYS A 295 -2.63 -12.25 3.74
N MET A 296 -1.72 -11.33 3.36
CA MET A 296 -1.70 -10.73 2.01
C MET A 296 -1.53 -11.79 0.92
N LEU A 297 -0.57 -12.71 1.09
CA LEU A 297 -0.34 -13.81 0.14
C LEU A 297 -1.56 -14.74 0.05
N ALA A 298 -2.25 -15.00 1.15
CA ALA A 298 -3.47 -15.81 1.16
C ALA A 298 -4.62 -15.13 0.42
N ILE A 299 -4.79 -13.80 0.60
CA ILE A 299 -5.79 -13.00 -0.13
C ILE A 299 -5.50 -13.04 -1.64
N VAL A 300 -4.24 -12.78 -2.04
CA VAL A 300 -3.82 -12.84 -3.45
C VAL A 300 -4.06 -14.23 -4.03
N LEU A 301 -3.68 -15.28 -3.30
CA LEU A 301 -3.84 -16.65 -3.76
C LEU A 301 -5.31 -17.05 -3.91
N ASN A 302 -6.16 -16.61 -2.99
CA ASN A 302 -7.59 -16.83 -3.07
C ASN A 302 -8.21 -16.12 -4.28
N ASP A 303 -7.78 -14.89 -4.58
CA ASP A 303 -8.20 -14.16 -5.78
C ASP A 303 -7.81 -14.90 -7.08
N LEU A 304 -6.61 -15.50 -7.11
CA LEU A 304 -6.14 -16.31 -8.23
C LEU A 304 -6.95 -17.61 -8.39
N LYS A 305 -7.11 -18.41 -7.32
CA LYS A 305 -7.72 -19.75 -7.41
C LYS A 305 -9.25 -19.70 -7.46
N ASN A 306 -9.87 -18.90 -6.61
CA ASN A 306 -11.33 -18.90 -6.40
C ASN A 306 -12.02 -17.82 -7.22
N ASN A 307 -11.47 -16.61 -7.26
CA ASN A 307 -12.06 -15.49 -8.02
C ASN A 307 -11.56 -15.39 -9.46
N LYS A 308 -10.60 -16.24 -9.86
CA LYS A 308 -10.03 -16.31 -11.22
C LYS A 308 -9.49 -14.97 -11.73
N LYS A 309 -8.97 -14.13 -10.83
CA LYS A 309 -8.33 -12.86 -11.19
C LYS A 309 -6.93 -13.11 -11.74
N SER A 310 -6.41 -12.15 -12.51
CA SER A 310 -5.01 -12.18 -12.92
C SER A 310 -4.08 -11.93 -11.72
N LEU A 311 -2.81 -12.34 -11.82
CA LEU A 311 -1.82 -12.07 -10.78
C LEU A 311 -1.63 -10.57 -10.54
N GLU A 312 -1.62 -9.79 -11.60
CA GLU A 312 -1.49 -8.32 -11.54
C GLU A 312 -2.66 -7.70 -10.79
N ASP A 313 -3.90 -8.06 -11.15
CA ASP A 313 -5.10 -7.52 -10.49
C ASP A 313 -5.14 -7.92 -9.01
N SER A 314 -4.76 -9.16 -8.70
CA SER A 314 -4.76 -9.69 -7.32
C SER A 314 -3.71 -9.01 -6.43
N LEU A 315 -2.54 -8.65 -7.00
CA LEU A 315 -1.46 -7.96 -6.29
C LEU A 315 -1.71 -6.45 -6.17
N SER A 316 -2.42 -5.87 -7.13
CA SER A 316 -2.58 -4.42 -7.28
C SER A 316 -3.03 -3.67 -6.02
N PRO A 317 -3.90 -4.21 -5.14
CA PRO A 317 -4.29 -3.50 -3.91
C PRO A 317 -3.08 -3.27 -3.00
N PHE A 318 -2.17 -4.24 -2.92
CA PHE A 318 -1.02 -4.25 -2.03
C PHE A 318 0.22 -3.59 -2.65
N THR A 319 0.45 -3.76 -3.95
CA THR A 319 1.66 -3.22 -4.61
C THR A 319 1.49 -1.77 -5.07
N SER A 320 0.37 -1.12 -4.72
CA SER A 320 0.07 0.28 -5.05
C SER A 320 0.73 1.31 -4.13
N PHE A 321 1.36 0.84 -3.05
CA PHE A 321 2.04 1.65 -2.04
C PHE A 321 3.50 1.89 -2.43
N GLN A 322 4.13 2.87 -1.79
CA GLN A 322 5.55 3.11 -1.97
C GLN A 322 6.34 1.95 -1.35
N TYR A 323 7.37 1.50 -2.04
CA TYR A 323 8.32 0.53 -1.49
C TYR A 323 9.70 0.79 -2.08
N ASP A 324 10.70 0.42 -1.31
CA ASP A 324 12.10 0.46 -1.73
C ASP A 324 12.65 -0.96 -1.83
N LEU A 325 13.33 -1.25 -2.95
CA LEU A 325 14.03 -2.51 -3.22
C LEU A 325 15.57 -2.33 -3.26
N SER A 326 16.08 -1.14 -2.91
CA SER A 326 17.51 -0.83 -2.89
C SER A 326 18.31 -1.81 -2.02
N ASP A 327 17.79 -2.12 -0.82
CA ASP A 327 18.34 -3.11 0.12
C ASP A 327 17.56 -4.44 0.03
N SER A 328 17.76 -5.19 -1.04
CA SER A 328 17.15 -6.52 -1.24
C SER A 328 17.84 -7.66 -0.45
N ILE A 329 18.36 -7.38 0.75
CA ILE A 329 18.98 -8.38 1.64
C ILE A 329 18.11 -8.54 2.90
N LEU A 330 17.70 -9.78 3.18
CA LEU A 330 16.75 -10.09 4.26
C LEU A 330 17.63 -10.29 5.48
N SER A 331 17.21 -9.75 6.61
CA SER A 331 17.83 -10.14 7.88
C SER A 331 17.62 -11.62 8.16
N ASP A 332 18.41 -12.20 9.05
CA ASP A 332 18.28 -13.61 9.45
C ASP A 332 16.86 -13.92 9.97
N ASP A 333 16.28 -13.01 10.77
CA ASP A 333 14.91 -13.17 11.26
C ASP A 333 13.88 -13.15 10.11
N GLN A 334 14.09 -12.29 9.10
CA GLN A 334 13.22 -12.26 7.93
C GLN A 334 13.35 -13.52 7.08
N LEU A 335 14.55 -14.11 6.95
CA LEU A 335 14.77 -15.37 6.25
C LEU A 335 14.04 -16.53 6.95
N ILE A 336 14.08 -16.58 8.29
CA ILE A 336 13.36 -17.58 9.08
C ILE A 336 11.85 -17.42 8.93
N ALA A 337 11.35 -16.18 9.06
CA ALA A 337 9.94 -15.87 8.84
C ALA A 337 9.46 -16.28 7.43
N TYR A 338 10.26 -15.98 6.41
CA TYR A 338 9.97 -16.37 5.04
C TYR A 338 9.96 -17.90 4.83
N ALA A 339 10.85 -18.64 5.51
CA ALA A 339 10.85 -20.11 5.48
C ALA A 339 9.53 -20.70 6.04
N PHE A 340 9.01 -20.17 7.15
CA PHE A 340 7.70 -20.58 7.66
C PHE A 340 6.58 -20.32 6.64
N ILE A 341 6.60 -19.17 5.97
CA ILE A 341 5.62 -18.85 4.91
C ILE A 341 5.74 -19.83 3.75
N ILE A 342 6.96 -20.18 3.31
CA ILE A 342 7.18 -21.21 2.29
C ILE A 342 6.49 -22.52 2.68
N ASP A 343 6.70 -23.00 3.91
CA ASP A 343 6.13 -24.26 4.38
C ASP A 343 4.59 -24.22 4.40
N ILE A 344 4.02 -23.12 4.89
CA ILE A 344 2.56 -22.89 4.88
C ILE A 344 2.02 -22.98 3.45
N PHE A 345 2.60 -22.22 2.52
CA PHE A 345 2.08 -22.15 1.15
C PHE A 345 2.38 -23.40 0.31
N LYS A 346 3.48 -24.12 0.55
CA LYS A 346 3.70 -25.45 -0.04
C LYS A 346 2.66 -26.47 0.43
N SER A 347 2.21 -26.35 1.68
CA SER A 347 1.13 -27.19 2.19
C SER A 347 -0.24 -26.82 1.61
N ILE A 348 -0.45 -25.58 1.18
CA ILE A 348 -1.67 -25.14 0.48
C ILE A 348 -1.66 -25.55 -1.00
N LEU A 349 -0.51 -25.39 -1.66
CA LEU A 349 -0.31 -25.53 -3.10
C LEU A 349 0.23 -26.92 -3.46
N LYS A 350 -0.67 -27.91 -3.55
CA LYS A 350 -0.35 -29.33 -3.77
C LYS A 350 -0.57 -29.83 -5.20
N GLU A 351 -1.26 -29.07 -6.05
CA GLU A 351 -1.61 -29.50 -7.41
C GLU A 351 -0.45 -29.27 -8.37
N LYS A 352 -0.38 -30.04 -9.46
CA LYS A 352 0.71 -29.92 -10.46
C LYS A 352 0.84 -28.52 -11.06
N ASN A 353 -0.29 -27.83 -11.28
CA ASN A 353 -0.30 -26.48 -11.83
C ASN A 353 0.01 -25.40 -10.77
N ASP A 354 -0.01 -25.75 -9.49
CA ASP A 354 0.26 -24.81 -8.41
C ASP A 354 1.75 -24.40 -8.36
N GLU A 355 2.66 -25.16 -8.95
CA GLU A 355 4.11 -24.86 -8.95
C GLU A 355 4.41 -23.51 -9.63
N ILE A 356 3.73 -23.22 -10.74
CA ILE A 356 3.88 -21.93 -11.46
C ILE A 356 3.42 -20.78 -10.57
N ILE A 357 2.25 -20.92 -9.95
CA ILE A 357 1.67 -19.92 -9.03
C ILE A 357 2.60 -19.73 -7.84
N PHE A 358 3.09 -20.81 -7.24
CA PHE A 358 4.01 -20.78 -6.11
C PHE A 358 5.26 -19.97 -6.45
N ASN A 359 5.90 -20.25 -7.59
CA ASN A 359 7.12 -19.56 -7.97
C ASN A 359 6.90 -18.06 -8.30
N GLN A 360 5.76 -17.71 -8.90
CA GLN A 360 5.40 -16.32 -9.22
C GLN A 360 5.01 -15.50 -7.98
N LEU A 361 4.37 -16.13 -6.99
CA LEU A 361 3.81 -15.46 -5.82
C LEU A 361 4.71 -15.57 -4.57
N ILE A 362 5.26 -16.74 -4.29
CA ILE A 362 5.99 -17.07 -3.06
C ILE A 362 7.49 -17.11 -3.34
N ASN A 363 8.07 -15.94 -3.63
CA ASN A 363 9.51 -15.76 -3.82
C ASN A 363 10.07 -14.67 -2.91
N LYS A 364 11.40 -14.63 -2.79
CA LYS A 364 12.10 -13.66 -1.92
C LYS A 364 11.75 -12.23 -2.30
N GLU A 365 11.76 -11.89 -3.59
CA GLU A 365 11.45 -10.55 -4.10
C GLU A 365 10.06 -10.08 -3.64
N ARG A 366 9.04 -10.95 -3.71
CA ARG A 366 7.69 -10.64 -3.22
C ARG A 366 7.69 -10.40 -1.71
N TYR A 367 8.37 -11.24 -0.95
CA TYR A 367 8.46 -11.09 0.50
C TYR A 367 9.11 -9.76 0.88
N TYR A 368 10.23 -9.39 0.25
CA TYR A 368 10.85 -8.07 0.42
C TYR A 368 9.89 -6.95 0.10
N GLN A 369 9.22 -7.03 -1.05
CA GLN A 369 8.31 -6.00 -1.51
C GLN A 369 7.20 -5.78 -0.48
N PHE A 370 6.52 -6.83 -0.03
CA PHE A 370 5.46 -6.71 0.96
C PHE A 370 5.97 -6.22 2.32
N ASN A 371 7.16 -6.67 2.75
CA ASN A 371 7.77 -6.17 3.97
C ASN A 371 8.10 -4.66 3.87
N SER A 372 8.63 -4.23 2.73
CA SER A 372 8.97 -2.82 2.45
C SER A 372 7.71 -1.95 2.39
N ILE A 373 6.64 -2.43 1.75
CA ILE A 373 5.31 -1.79 1.76
C ILE A 373 4.82 -1.60 3.19
N LEU A 374 4.82 -2.66 4.01
CA LEU A 374 4.32 -2.57 5.39
C LEU A 374 5.17 -1.62 6.24
N LYS A 375 6.50 -1.71 6.13
CA LYS A 375 7.44 -0.84 6.84
C LYS A 375 7.20 0.65 6.55
N LEU A 376 6.94 1.00 5.30
CA LEU A 376 6.82 2.40 4.88
C LEU A 376 5.39 2.95 4.99
N ASN A 377 4.36 2.10 4.94
CA ASN A 377 3.00 2.58 4.75
C ASN A 377 2.01 2.09 5.79
N SER A 378 2.25 0.99 6.51
CA SER A 378 1.21 0.45 7.41
C SER A 378 0.99 1.34 8.64
N SER A 379 -0.21 1.25 9.22
CA SER A 379 -0.58 1.92 10.47
C SER A 379 -0.74 0.92 11.60
N ASP A 380 -0.38 1.35 12.81
CA ASP A 380 -0.79 0.69 14.02
C ASP A 380 -2.32 0.71 14.13
N VAL A 381 -2.87 -0.44 14.51
CA VAL A 381 -4.30 -0.62 14.74
C VAL A 381 -4.53 -0.76 16.23
N GLN A 382 -5.21 0.22 16.82
CA GLN A 382 -5.53 0.26 18.23
C GLN A 382 -7.02 0.67 18.40
N PRO A 383 -7.94 -0.27 18.17
CA PRO A 383 -9.38 -0.03 18.29
C PRO A 383 -9.75 0.42 19.71
N LEU A 384 -10.92 1.05 19.85
CA LEU A 384 -11.48 1.29 21.18
C LEU A 384 -11.59 -0.04 21.94
N SER A 385 -11.16 -0.04 23.20
CA SER A 385 -11.43 -1.14 24.11
C SER A 385 -12.92 -1.28 24.38
N ILE A 386 -13.33 -2.42 24.95
CA ILE A 386 -14.72 -2.65 25.38
C ILE A 386 -15.18 -1.57 26.37
N LEU A 387 -14.27 -1.09 27.22
CA LEU A 387 -14.55 -0.04 28.19
C LEU A 387 -14.73 1.33 27.51
N GLU A 388 -13.84 1.71 26.60
CA GLU A 388 -13.96 2.98 25.86
C GLU A 388 -15.22 2.99 24.99
N GLU A 389 -15.51 1.90 24.27
CA GLU A 389 -16.76 1.74 23.51
C GLU A 389 -17.98 1.90 24.43
N LEU A 390 -17.94 1.38 25.66
CA LEU A 390 -19.01 1.53 26.64
C LEU A 390 -19.15 2.97 27.14
N ILE A 391 -18.03 3.62 27.45
CA ILE A 391 -17.98 5.02 27.90
C ILE A 391 -18.54 5.93 26.81
N ASP A 392 -18.04 5.81 25.58
CA ASP A 392 -18.49 6.61 24.43
C ASP A 392 -19.98 6.42 24.17
N ASN A 393 -20.48 5.18 24.28
CA ASN A 393 -21.92 4.89 24.15
C ASN A 393 -22.76 5.50 25.29
N LYS A 394 -22.21 5.61 26.51
CA LYS A 394 -22.89 6.26 27.64
C LYS A 394 -22.87 7.78 27.50
N VAL A 395 -21.72 8.37 27.18
CA VAL A 395 -21.56 9.82 26.96
C VAL A 395 -22.41 10.30 25.79
N SER A 396 -22.44 9.56 24.67
CA SER A 396 -23.26 9.94 23.49
C SER A 396 -24.78 9.86 23.74
N LYS A 397 -25.22 9.05 24.72
CA LYS A 397 -26.63 8.96 25.15
C LYS A 397 -26.96 9.94 26.27
N ALA A 398 -25.95 10.45 26.97
CA ALA A 398 -26.12 11.42 28.03
C ALA A 398 -26.67 12.73 27.45
N GLY A 399 -27.68 13.29 28.11
CA GLY A 399 -28.20 14.61 27.71
C GLY A 399 -27.14 15.70 27.90
N ILE A 400 -27.24 16.82 27.16
CA ILE A 400 -26.29 17.96 27.25
C ILE A 400 -26.12 18.50 28.70
N LYS A 401 -27.10 18.26 29.57
CA LYS A 401 -27.09 18.69 30.98
C LYS A 401 -26.49 17.65 31.95
N GLU A 402 -26.27 16.43 31.51
CA GLU A 402 -25.67 15.40 32.35
C GLU A 402 -24.16 15.63 32.42
N THR A 403 -23.64 15.77 33.63
CA THR A 403 -22.19 15.92 33.88
C THR A 403 -21.54 14.62 34.34
N ASN A 404 -22.34 13.57 34.60
CA ASN A 404 -21.86 12.31 35.14
C ASN A 404 -22.41 11.13 34.35
N ILE A 405 -21.59 10.11 34.18
CA ILE A 405 -21.98 8.79 33.67
C ILE A 405 -21.78 7.74 34.76
N LYS A 406 -22.58 6.69 34.72
CA LYS A 406 -22.44 5.54 35.64
C LYS A 406 -21.82 4.35 34.91
N ILE A 407 -20.71 3.80 35.40
CA ILE A 407 -20.10 2.55 34.92
C ILE A 407 -20.17 1.52 36.04
N GLY A 408 -21.00 0.49 35.85
CA GLY A 408 -21.54 -0.37 36.90
C GLY A 408 -21.83 0.40 38.20
N ASP A 409 -21.02 0.28 39.24
CA ASP A 409 -21.24 0.99 40.53
C ASP A 409 -20.57 2.37 40.64
N GLU A 410 -19.68 2.74 39.72
CA GLU A 410 -18.92 3.99 39.75
C GLU A 410 -19.70 5.10 39.05
N VAL A 411 -19.72 6.29 39.66
CA VAL A 411 -20.21 7.53 39.03
C VAL A 411 -19.00 8.38 38.68
N ILE A 412 -18.85 8.68 37.39
CA ILE A 412 -17.69 9.36 36.84
C ILE A 412 -18.17 10.66 36.20
N GLU A 413 -17.58 11.77 36.61
CA GLU A 413 -17.78 13.05 35.94
C GLU A 413 -17.19 12.98 34.53
N ILE A 414 -17.96 13.40 33.53
CA ILE A 414 -17.59 13.30 32.11
C ILE A 414 -16.27 14.02 31.84
N ASP A 415 -16.07 15.18 32.45
CA ASP A 415 -14.84 15.97 32.33
C ASP A 415 -13.63 15.32 33.02
N SER A 416 -13.86 14.35 33.91
CA SER A 416 -12.84 13.59 34.65
C SER A 416 -12.58 12.19 34.08
N ILE A 417 -13.16 11.83 32.92
CA ILE A 417 -12.98 10.49 32.31
C ILE A 417 -11.51 10.17 32.04
N GLY A 418 -10.74 11.14 31.51
CA GLY A 418 -9.30 10.94 31.23
C GLY A 418 -8.51 10.59 32.50
N GLU A 419 -8.69 11.37 33.56
CA GLU A 419 -8.07 11.11 34.87
C GLU A 419 -8.53 9.78 35.45
N PHE A 420 -9.81 9.42 35.28
CA PHE A 420 -10.33 8.13 35.73
C PHE A 420 -9.63 6.96 35.03
N LEU A 421 -9.43 7.03 33.71
CA LEU A 421 -8.75 5.99 32.93
C LEU A 421 -7.27 5.87 33.36
N GLU A 422 -6.56 6.99 33.48
CA GLU A 422 -5.17 7.04 33.92
C GLU A 422 -4.98 6.54 35.36
N LYS A 423 -5.79 7.04 36.31
CA LYS A 423 -5.71 6.71 37.73
C LYS A 423 -5.94 5.23 38.00
N ASN A 424 -6.84 4.60 37.25
CA ASN A 424 -7.09 3.18 37.40
C ASN A 424 -6.00 2.31 36.76
N LYS A 425 -4.94 2.91 36.20
CA LYS A 425 -3.89 2.21 35.43
C LYS A 425 -4.52 1.22 34.48
N LEU A 426 -5.58 1.62 33.80
CA LEU A 426 -6.10 0.86 32.68
C LEU A 426 -5.17 1.25 31.53
N PRO A 427 -4.10 0.49 31.18
CA PRO A 427 -3.60 0.65 29.84
C PRO A 427 -4.83 0.43 28.99
N THR A 428 -5.20 1.39 28.13
CA THR A 428 -6.36 1.26 27.25
C THR A 428 -6.33 -0.16 26.72
N ILE A 429 -7.24 -1.03 27.23
CA ILE A 429 -7.12 -2.50 27.07
C ILE A 429 -7.65 -2.82 25.66
N SER A 430 -6.96 -2.20 24.73
CA SER A 430 -7.12 -2.22 23.31
C SER A 430 -6.08 -3.22 22.86
N ILE A 431 -6.56 -4.20 22.13
CA ILE A 431 -5.67 -5.01 21.33
C ILE A 431 -4.85 -4.11 20.41
N LYS A 432 -3.65 -4.55 20.05
CA LYS A 432 -2.84 -3.88 19.04
C LYS A 432 -2.66 -4.78 17.83
N GLY A 433 -2.58 -4.17 16.68
CA GLY A 433 -2.31 -4.83 15.43
C GLY A 433 -1.66 -3.88 14.44
N VAL A 434 -1.57 -4.34 13.20
CA VAL A 434 -1.15 -3.52 12.06
C VAL A 434 -2.18 -3.67 10.97
N GLY A 435 -2.45 -2.57 10.26
CA GLY A 435 -3.39 -2.49 9.16
C GLY A 435 -2.80 -1.70 8.00
N LEU A 436 -3.14 -2.12 6.77
CA LEU A 436 -2.82 -1.40 5.54
C LEU A 436 -4.12 -0.85 4.94
N TYR A 437 -4.27 0.47 4.96
CA TYR A 437 -5.44 1.22 4.54
C TYR A 437 -5.16 1.87 3.19
N ARG A 438 -6.14 1.80 2.28
CA ARG A 438 -5.94 2.22 0.90
C ARG A 438 -5.80 3.74 0.77
N VAL A 439 -6.61 4.50 1.50
CA VAL A 439 -6.67 5.97 1.44
C VAL A 439 -5.89 6.58 2.59
N ILE A 440 -6.10 6.12 3.83
CA ILE A 440 -5.44 6.67 5.02
C ILE A 440 -3.91 6.59 4.91
N ASN A 441 -3.35 5.46 4.46
CA ASN A 441 -1.91 5.32 4.26
C ASN A 441 -1.38 6.00 2.98
N SER A 442 -2.21 6.80 2.32
CA SER A 442 -1.79 7.71 1.24
C SER A 442 -1.72 9.16 1.71
N ILE A 443 -1.97 9.45 2.99
CA ILE A 443 -1.99 10.81 3.53
C ILE A 443 -0.60 11.23 3.96
N ASN A 444 -0.17 12.40 3.46
CA ASN A 444 1.13 12.95 3.79
C ASN A 444 1.19 13.54 5.21
N HIS A 445 2.41 13.61 5.72
CA HIS A 445 2.70 14.24 6.99
C HIS A 445 2.68 15.77 6.91
N SER A 446 2.10 16.41 7.93
CA SER A 446 2.37 17.81 8.26
C SER A 446 2.48 17.98 9.77
N CYS A 447 3.49 18.74 10.24
CA CYS A 447 3.55 19.18 11.64
C CYS A 447 2.52 20.27 11.99
N GLU A 448 1.75 20.72 11.00
CA GLU A 448 0.52 21.49 11.15
C GLU A 448 -0.57 20.70 10.42
N PRO A 449 -1.04 19.58 11.00
CA PRO A 449 -2.02 18.73 10.34
C PRO A 449 -3.38 19.44 10.27
N ASN A 450 -4.14 19.15 9.22
CA ASN A 450 -5.49 19.71 9.07
C ASN A 450 -6.58 18.66 9.35
N VAL A 451 -6.19 17.39 9.46
CA VAL A 451 -7.04 16.26 9.85
C VAL A 451 -6.28 15.37 10.84
N PHE A 452 -7.01 14.54 11.58
CA PHE A 452 -6.43 13.51 12.44
C PHE A 452 -7.16 12.17 12.24
N CYS A 453 -6.44 11.08 12.49
CA CYS A 453 -6.98 9.73 12.45
C CYS A 453 -7.38 9.28 13.85
N SER A 454 -8.51 8.60 13.97
CA SER A 454 -8.98 8.00 15.21
C SER A 454 -9.77 6.72 14.94
N PHE A 455 -9.74 5.79 15.90
CA PHE A 455 -10.65 4.65 15.94
C PHE A 455 -11.93 5.09 16.66
N SER A 456 -13.01 5.27 15.90
CA SER A 456 -14.33 5.63 16.44
C SER A 456 -15.16 4.42 16.88
N LYS A 457 -14.61 3.22 16.71
CA LYS A 457 -15.26 1.94 16.97
C LYS A 457 -14.25 0.95 17.58
N ASN A 458 -14.81 -0.06 18.24
CA ASN A 458 -14.08 -1.25 18.66
C ASN A 458 -13.97 -2.23 17.47
N ASP A 459 -13.26 -1.80 16.42
CA ASP A 459 -12.80 -2.61 15.31
C ASP A 459 -11.62 -1.91 14.61
N HIS A 460 -11.05 -2.58 13.61
CA HIS A 460 -9.96 -2.10 12.78
C HIS A 460 -10.34 -0.96 11.82
N SER A 461 -11.56 -0.44 11.82
CA SER A 461 -11.93 0.68 10.96
C SER A 461 -11.34 1.97 11.51
N MET A 462 -10.66 2.73 10.65
CA MET A 462 -10.05 3.99 11.03
C MET A 462 -10.83 5.13 10.38
N THR A 463 -11.06 6.19 11.16
CA THR A 463 -11.88 7.33 10.77
C THR A 463 -11.04 8.60 10.78
N ILE A 464 -11.20 9.43 9.75
CA ILE A 464 -10.52 10.73 9.65
C ILE A 464 -11.48 11.84 10.05
N TYR A 465 -11.02 12.75 10.90
CA TYR A 465 -11.76 13.94 11.30
C TYR A 465 -11.00 15.22 10.96
N PRO A 466 -11.69 16.32 10.59
CA PRO A 466 -11.08 17.65 10.53
C PRO A 466 -10.56 18.09 11.90
N THR A 467 -9.46 18.84 11.92
CA THR A 467 -9.04 19.53 13.15
C THR A 467 -10.02 20.66 13.51
N PRO A 468 -10.34 20.91 14.80
CA PRO A 468 -11.40 21.86 15.21
C PRO A 468 -11.22 23.32 14.75
N LYS A 469 -10.02 23.72 14.31
CA LYS A 469 -9.66 25.12 14.03
C LYS A 469 -9.50 25.46 12.55
N MET A 470 -9.74 24.52 11.62
CA MET A 470 -9.48 24.73 10.19
C MET A 470 -10.72 24.58 9.32
N GLN A 471 -11.04 25.61 8.55
CA GLN A 471 -11.95 25.47 7.41
C GLN A 471 -11.21 24.75 6.29
N LEU A 472 -11.73 23.59 5.89
CA LEU A 472 -11.12 22.79 4.83
C LEU A 472 -11.80 23.07 3.49
N LYS A 473 -11.00 23.46 2.49
CA LYS A 473 -11.51 23.86 1.17
C LYS A 473 -11.31 22.75 0.14
N LYS A 474 -12.20 22.69 -0.84
CA LYS A 474 -12.08 21.84 -2.02
C LYS A 474 -10.70 22.02 -2.68
N GLY A 475 -10.08 20.91 -3.04
CA GLY A 475 -8.75 20.86 -3.67
C GLY A 475 -7.59 20.98 -2.69
N GLN A 476 -7.85 21.25 -1.41
CA GLN A 476 -6.80 21.24 -0.38
C GLN A 476 -6.31 19.81 -0.12
N GLU A 477 -5.00 19.67 0.03
CA GLU A 477 -4.37 18.44 0.51
C GLU A 477 -4.75 18.20 1.99
N ILE A 478 -5.17 16.99 2.33
CA ILE A 478 -5.32 16.60 3.73
C ILE A 478 -4.02 16.00 4.23
N ASN A 479 -3.62 16.37 5.45
CA ASN A 479 -2.38 15.97 6.07
C ASN A 479 -2.63 15.59 7.53
N ILE A 480 -1.97 14.51 7.98
CA ILE A 480 -1.96 14.08 9.39
C ILE A 480 -0.58 14.32 10.00
N SER A 481 -0.50 14.30 11.33
CA SER A 481 0.79 14.23 12.01
C SER A 481 1.12 12.77 12.31
N TYR A 482 2.36 12.35 12.09
CA TYR A 482 2.85 11.02 12.45
C TYR A 482 3.50 11.01 13.83
N ILE A 483 3.69 12.19 14.41
CA ILE A 483 4.42 12.44 15.64
C ILE A 483 3.67 13.47 16.49
N ASN A 484 4.12 13.72 17.70
CA ASN A 484 3.63 14.85 18.47
C ASN A 484 4.10 16.18 17.85
N GLU A 485 3.15 16.97 17.33
CA GLU A 485 3.40 18.28 16.73
C GLU A 485 3.88 19.36 17.72
N ASP A 486 3.67 19.18 19.02
CA ASP A 486 4.05 20.16 20.06
C ASP A 486 5.53 20.06 20.45
N LEU A 487 6.23 19.02 19.97
CA LEU A 487 7.67 18.90 20.20
C LEU A 487 8.45 20.03 19.48
N PRO A 488 9.61 20.45 20.04
CA PRO A 488 10.48 21.41 19.38
C PRO A 488 10.90 20.97 17.98
N PHE A 489 11.08 21.91 17.05
CA PHE A 489 11.50 21.64 15.66
C PHE A 489 12.60 20.58 15.51
N SER A 490 13.69 20.68 16.26
CA SER A 490 14.83 19.75 16.18
C SER A 490 14.44 18.31 16.56
N GLN A 491 13.57 18.15 17.56
CA GLN A 491 13.07 16.84 17.99
C GLN A 491 12.10 16.26 16.96
N ARG A 492 11.21 17.09 16.39
CA ARG A 492 10.31 16.67 15.32
C ARG A 492 11.08 16.17 14.09
N GLN A 493 12.06 16.93 13.60
CA GLN A 493 12.90 16.50 12.47
C GLN A 493 13.68 15.22 12.78
N LYS A 494 14.21 15.10 14.00
CA LYS A 494 14.92 13.89 14.44
C LYS A 494 14.01 12.66 14.40
N LEU A 495 12.83 12.74 15.03
CA LEU A 495 11.86 11.63 15.05
C LEU A 495 11.38 11.24 13.65
N LEU A 496 11.11 12.23 12.78
CA LEU A 496 10.70 11.96 11.39
C LEU A 496 11.81 11.28 10.59
N LYS A 497 13.06 11.71 10.78
CA LYS A 497 14.21 11.09 10.12
C LYS A 497 14.47 9.67 10.64
N GLU A 498 14.41 9.46 11.96
CA GLU A 498 14.69 8.16 12.59
C GLU A 498 13.60 7.12 12.32
N ASN A 499 12.32 7.53 12.43
CA ASN A 499 11.19 6.59 12.35
C ASN A 499 10.60 6.49 10.94
N TYR A 500 10.70 7.55 10.13
CA TYR A 500 10.03 7.64 8.82
C TYR A 500 10.98 8.02 7.67
N SER A 501 12.27 8.23 7.93
CA SER A 501 13.32 8.46 6.91
C SER A 501 13.09 9.69 6.01
N PHE A 502 12.47 10.77 6.50
CA PHE A 502 12.35 12.03 5.75
C PHE A 502 12.50 13.28 6.64
N ASN A 503 12.77 14.43 6.01
CA ASN A 503 12.74 15.75 6.66
C ASN A 503 11.46 16.49 6.27
N CYS A 504 10.73 17.01 7.26
CA CYS A 504 9.49 17.74 6.99
C CYS A 504 9.78 19.19 6.58
N ASN A 505 9.16 19.63 5.47
CA ASN A 505 9.25 21.01 4.96
C ASN A 505 7.91 21.75 5.04
N CYS A 506 7.00 21.38 5.96
CA CYS A 506 5.73 22.09 6.14
C CYS A 506 5.95 23.53 6.65
N LYS A 507 4.90 24.35 6.66
CA LYS A 507 4.96 25.76 7.07
C LYS A 507 5.59 25.94 8.46
N LYS A 508 5.13 25.17 9.46
CA LYS A 508 5.71 25.15 10.82
C LYS A 508 7.21 24.85 10.81
N CYS A 509 7.64 23.85 10.04
CA CYS A 509 9.05 23.50 9.90
C CYS A 509 9.90 24.55 9.19
N LYS A 510 9.34 25.27 8.19
CA LYS A 510 10.04 26.38 7.51
C LYS A 510 10.32 27.54 8.44
N ASN A 511 9.41 27.81 9.39
CA ASN A 511 9.59 28.84 10.41
C ASN A 511 10.56 28.42 11.53
N LYS A 512 10.95 27.15 11.61
CA LYS A 512 11.75 26.55 12.70
C LYS A 512 11.13 26.75 14.09
N GLU A 513 9.81 26.92 14.13
CA GLU A 513 8.97 26.80 15.34
C GLU A 513 8.95 25.36 15.80
#